data_AF-K2DB73-F1
#
_entry.id   AF-K2DB73-F1
#
_cell.length_a   1.000
_cell.length_b   1.000
_cell.length_c   1.000
_cell.angle_alpha   90.00
_cell.angle_beta   90.00
_cell.angle_gamma   90.00
#
_symmetry.space_group_name_H-M   'P 1'
#
loop_
_entity.id
_entity.type
_entity.pdbx_description
1 polymer ?
#
loop_
_entity_poly.entity_id
_entity_poly.type
_entity_poly.pdbx_seq_one_letter_code
_entity_poly.pdbx_strand_id
1 'polypeptide(L)'
;MDCVILGYIFGRGKRAEFGAGALLVGVYDKDKDEFVTVSKIGTGLTDEEWREIHKRADKIKVNKKPARINSIMTPSVWIAPEIVIEILADEITRSPTHTAGKDETGVGYALRFPRLVKFREKDKQAEDATTVKELKEMYKLQFKK
;
A
#
# COMPACT_ATOMS: atom_id res chain seq x y z
N MET A 1 -6.41 -2.80 -8.42
CA MET A 1 -6.62 -1.67 -7.50
C MET A 1 -5.36 -0.82 -7.50
N ASP A 2 -5.48 0.50 -7.57
CA ASP A 2 -4.30 1.37 -7.57
C ASP A 2 -4.02 1.85 -6.15
N CYS A 3 -2.78 1.73 -5.70
CA CYS A 3 -2.36 2.03 -4.33
C CYS A 3 -1.06 2.81 -4.32
N VAL A 4 -0.87 3.58 -3.25
CA VAL A 4 0.34 4.37 -3.02
C VAL A 4 1.30 3.60 -2.12
N ILE A 5 2.58 3.62 -2.45
CA ILE A 5 3.64 3.10 -1.55
C ILE A 5 3.87 4.11 -0.43
N LEU A 6 3.68 3.66 0.82
CA LEU A 6 3.77 4.49 2.02
C LEU A 6 5.04 4.22 2.84
N GLY A 7 5.70 3.09 2.57
CA GLY A 7 6.93 2.69 3.22
C GLY A 7 7.40 1.32 2.74
N TYR A 8 8.61 0.93 3.14
CA TYR A 8 9.08 -0.45 2.96
C TYR A 8 9.64 -1.03 4.26
N ILE A 9 9.60 -2.35 4.32
CA ILE A 9 10.16 -3.15 5.40
C ILE A 9 11.39 -3.85 4.84
N PHE A 10 12.49 -3.82 5.59
CA PHE A 10 13.73 -4.45 5.13
C PHE A 10 13.55 -5.95 4.90
N GLY A 11 14.22 -6.46 3.86
CA GLY A 11 14.30 -7.89 3.60
C GLY A 11 14.99 -8.63 4.73
N ARG A 12 14.63 -9.90 4.92
CA ARG A 12 15.32 -10.83 5.82
C ARG A 12 15.82 -12.03 5.02
N GLY A 13 16.92 -12.64 5.49
CA GLY A 13 17.53 -13.79 4.81
C GLY A 13 17.96 -13.44 3.38
N LYS A 14 17.62 -14.29 2.41
CA LYS A 14 17.97 -14.07 0.98
C LYS A 14 17.50 -12.72 0.42
N ARG A 15 16.40 -12.16 0.96
CA ARG A 15 15.87 -10.86 0.51
C ARG A 15 16.60 -9.65 1.10
N ALA A 16 17.53 -9.84 2.04
CA ALA A 16 18.31 -8.73 2.60
C ALA A 16 19.14 -8.02 1.51
N GLU A 17 19.63 -8.76 0.51
CA GLU A 17 20.40 -8.23 -0.62
C GLU A 17 19.57 -7.29 -1.53
N PHE A 18 18.24 -7.37 -1.45
CA PHE A 18 17.33 -6.54 -2.26
C PHE A 18 16.97 -5.23 -1.54
N GLY A 19 17.38 -5.06 -0.28
CA GLY A 19 17.01 -3.92 0.56
C GLY A 19 15.59 -4.04 1.10
N ALA A 20 14.57 -4.02 0.23
CA ALA A 20 13.16 -4.17 0.63
C ALA A 20 12.68 -5.63 0.55
N GLY A 21 11.97 -6.08 1.59
CA GLY A 21 11.31 -7.39 1.63
C GLY A 21 9.79 -7.32 1.57
N ALA A 22 9.21 -6.17 1.90
CA ALA A 22 7.81 -5.88 1.73
C ALA A 22 7.55 -4.37 1.57
N LEU A 23 6.48 -4.01 0.87
CA LEU A 23 5.98 -2.65 0.71
C LEU A 23 4.73 -2.47 1.57
N LEU A 24 4.68 -1.39 2.35
CA LEU A 24 3.47 -0.93 3.00
C LEU A 24 2.72 -0.02 2.03
N VAL A 25 1.46 -0.36 1.74
CA VAL A 25 0.68 0.35 0.73
C VAL A 25 -0.67 0.79 1.25
N GLY A 26 -1.19 1.86 0.67
CA GLY A 26 -2.47 2.44 1.06
C GLY A 26 -3.28 2.97 -0.11
N VAL A 27 -4.50 3.35 0.23
CA VAL A 27 -5.49 4.00 -0.63
C VAL A 27 -5.74 5.42 -0.13
N TYR A 28 -6.39 6.24 -0.93
CA TYR A 28 -6.64 7.64 -0.60
C TYR A 28 -8.00 7.81 0.09
N ASP A 29 -8.02 8.46 1.26
CA ASP A 29 -9.22 8.90 1.95
C ASP A 29 -9.50 10.36 1.58
N LYS A 30 -10.36 10.56 0.57
CA LYS A 30 -10.72 11.89 0.07
C LYS A 30 -11.40 12.77 1.11
N ASP A 31 -12.11 12.18 2.07
CA ASP A 31 -12.87 12.94 3.06
C ASP A 31 -11.95 13.59 4.11
N LYS A 32 -10.77 12.99 4.32
CA LYS A 32 -9.79 13.41 5.33
C LYS A 32 -8.46 13.91 4.75
N ASP A 33 -8.31 13.87 3.42
CA ASP A 33 -7.07 14.21 2.72
C ASP A 33 -5.84 13.43 3.25
N GLU A 34 -6.02 12.13 3.48
CA GLU A 34 -4.97 11.24 4.00
C GLU A 34 -4.86 9.93 3.23
N PHE A 35 -3.68 9.31 3.27
CA PHE A 35 -3.40 7.98 2.79
C PHE A 35 -3.54 6.98 3.93
N VAL A 36 -4.41 5.99 3.73
CA VAL A 36 -4.74 4.96 4.72
C VAL A 36 -4.28 3.60 4.24
N THR A 37 -3.55 2.89 5.11
CA THR A 37 -2.98 1.58 4.80
C THR A 37 -4.06 0.52 4.51
N VAL A 38 -3.80 -0.32 3.51
CA VAL A 38 -4.70 -1.42 3.11
C VAL A 38 -3.96 -2.75 2.97
N SER A 39 -2.64 -2.75 2.81
CA SER A 39 -1.92 -4.02 2.67
C SER A 39 -0.42 -3.92 2.88
N LYS A 40 0.20 -5.09 2.97
CA LYS A 40 1.65 -5.30 2.82
C LYS A 40 1.89 -6.23 1.64
N ILE A 41 2.76 -5.83 0.71
CA ILE A 41 3.09 -6.62 -0.48
C ILE A 41 4.49 -7.17 -0.35
N GLY A 42 4.65 -8.48 -0.43
CA GLY A 42 5.95 -9.16 -0.46
C GLY A 42 6.11 -10.11 -1.64
N THR A 43 5.23 -10.01 -2.64
CA THR A 43 5.05 -10.97 -3.75
C THR A 43 4.65 -10.25 -5.04
N GLY A 44 4.88 -10.89 -6.19
CA GLY A 44 4.54 -10.34 -7.51
C GLY A 44 5.64 -9.50 -8.15
N LEU A 45 6.88 -9.65 -7.69
CA LEU A 45 8.05 -8.92 -8.19
C LEU A 45 9.21 -9.89 -8.39
N THR A 46 9.95 -9.73 -9.47
CA THR A 46 11.26 -10.37 -9.66
C THR A 46 12.31 -9.73 -8.76
N ASP A 47 13.48 -10.37 -8.64
CA ASP A 47 14.57 -9.87 -7.81
C ASP A 47 15.11 -8.52 -8.36
N GLU A 48 15.13 -8.34 -9.68
CA GLU A 48 15.50 -7.08 -10.33
C GLU A 48 14.49 -5.97 -10.03
N GLU A 49 13.20 -6.27 -10.13
CA GLU A 49 12.14 -5.31 -9.83
C GLU A 49 12.17 -4.88 -8.36
N TRP A 50 12.46 -5.80 -7.43
CA TRP A 50 12.67 -5.45 -6.01
C TRP A 50 13.80 -4.45 -5.81
N ARG A 51 14.96 -4.66 -6.48
CA ARG A 51 16.11 -3.74 -6.40
C ARG A 51 15.74 -2.37 -6.98
N GLU A 52 14.99 -2.35 -8.07
CA GLU A 52 14.53 -1.11 -8.69
C GLU A 52 13.57 -0.33 -7.78
N ILE A 53 12.57 -1.01 -7.20
CA ILE A 53 11.65 -0.39 -6.25
C ILE A 53 12.40 0.18 -5.06
N HIS A 54 13.28 -0.61 -4.46
CA HIS A 54 14.04 -0.15 -3.31
C HIS A 54 14.84 1.11 -3.67
N LYS A 55 15.51 1.13 -4.83
CA LYS A 55 16.24 2.31 -5.31
C LYS A 55 15.35 3.53 -5.53
N ARG A 56 14.13 3.35 -6.06
CA ARG A 56 13.16 4.44 -6.24
C ARG A 56 12.64 4.96 -4.91
N ALA A 57 12.20 4.05 -4.04
CA ALA A 57 11.70 4.35 -2.70
C ALA A 57 12.75 5.04 -1.81
N ASP A 58 14.01 4.61 -1.86
CA ASP A 58 15.09 5.18 -1.04
C ASP A 58 15.40 6.63 -1.42
N LYS A 59 15.14 7.05 -2.67
CA LYS A 59 15.30 8.46 -3.10
C LYS A 59 14.30 9.42 -2.45
N ILE A 60 13.11 8.91 -2.13
CA ILE A 60 11.99 9.69 -1.56
C ILE A 60 11.69 9.25 -0.11
N LYS A 61 12.66 8.64 0.56
CA LYS A 61 12.55 8.27 1.96
C LYS A 61 12.47 9.50 2.85
N VAL A 62 11.76 9.35 3.95
CA VAL A 62 11.60 10.40 4.97
C VAL A 62 11.89 9.85 6.35
N ASN A 63 12.46 10.68 7.22
CA ASN A 63 12.91 10.26 8.55
C ASN A 63 11.76 10.02 9.54
N LYS A 64 10.57 10.55 9.25
CA LYS A 64 9.38 10.46 10.11
C LYS A 64 8.16 10.17 9.26
N LYS A 65 7.13 9.59 9.87
CA LYS A 65 5.83 9.35 9.21
C LYS A 65 5.27 10.67 8.65
N PRO A 66 5.01 10.77 7.33
CA PRO A 66 4.31 11.92 6.77
C PRO A 66 2.97 12.19 7.45
N ALA A 67 2.60 13.47 7.58
CA ALA A 67 1.37 13.88 8.28
C ALA A 67 0.10 13.32 7.60
N ARG A 68 0.09 13.27 6.26
CA ARG A 68 -1.00 12.69 5.46
C ARG A 68 -1.00 11.16 5.45
N ILE A 69 -0.22 10.46 6.28
CA ILE A 69 -0.23 8.99 6.35
C ILE A 69 -0.83 8.53 7.67
N ASN A 70 -1.98 7.86 7.56
CA ASN A 70 -2.65 7.21 8.67
C ASN A 70 -2.38 5.71 8.63
N SER A 71 -1.58 5.24 9.57
CA SER A 71 -1.16 3.85 9.69
C SER A 71 -1.01 3.47 11.16
N ILE A 72 -1.46 2.26 11.50
CA ILE A 72 -1.15 1.59 12.77
C ILE A 72 0.22 0.92 12.67
N MET A 73 0.58 0.44 11.48
CA MET A 73 1.84 -0.24 11.22
C MET A 73 2.97 0.77 11.03
N THR A 74 4.14 0.47 11.59
CA THR A 74 5.37 1.23 11.34
C THR A 74 6.27 0.40 10.42
N PRO A 75 6.54 0.86 9.17
CA PRO A 75 7.51 0.23 8.29
C PRO A 75 8.94 0.48 8.80
N SER A 76 9.92 -0.17 8.18
CA SER A 76 11.33 0.11 8.48
C SER A 76 11.74 1.50 8.00
N VAL A 77 11.20 1.91 6.85
CA VAL A 77 11.44 3.23 6.24
C VAL A 77 10.12 3.80 5.76
N TRP A 78 9.87 5.05 6.11
CA TRP A 78 8.75 5.84 5.59
C TRP A 78 9.12 6.49 4.26
N ILE A 79 8.14 6.64 3.38
CA ILE A 79 8.32 7.20 2.04
C ILE A 79 7.28 8.30 1.83
N ALA A 80 7.66 9.35 1.10
CA ALA A 80 6.69 10.34 0.62
C ALA A 80 5.65 9.68 -0.30
N PRO A 81 4.34 9.95 -0.13
CA PRO A 81 3.29 9.31 -0.92
C PRO A 81 3.29 9.86 -2.36
N GLU A 82 4.14 9.29 -3.20
CA GLU A 82 4.34 9.74 -4.60
C GLU A 82 4.22 8.59 -5.60
N ILE A 83 4.61 7.37 -5.20
CA ILE A 83 4.66 6.22 -6.10
C ILE A 83 3.33 5.47 -6.07
N VAL A 84 2.63 5.47 -7.20
CA VAL A 84 1.41 4.68 -7.41
C VAL A 84 1.72 3.38 -8.12
N ILE A 85 1.18 2.28 -7.61
CA ILE A 85 1.28 0.94 -8.17
C ILE A 85 -0.10 0.33 -8.34
N GLU A 86 -0.23 -0.51 -9.36
CA GLU A 86 -1.38 -1.38 -9.54
C GLU A 86 -1.16 -2.69 -8.80
N ILE A 87 -2.15 -3.10 -8.02
CA ILE A 87 -2.17 -4.31 -7.22
C ILE A 87 -3.35 -5.17 -7.64
N LEU A 88 -3.09 -6.47 -7.80
CA LEU A 88 -4.10 -7.52 -7.86
C LEU A 88 -4.23 -8.19 -6.50
N ALA A 89 -5.45 -8.49 -6.08
CA ALA A 89 -5.75 -9.23 -4.86
C ALA A 89 -6.91 -10.18 -5.14
N ASP A 90 -6.97 -11.29 -4.41
CA ASP A 90 -8.01 -12.30 -4.60
C ASP A 90 -9.34 -11.83 -3.98
N GLU A 91 -9.27 -11.19 -2.81
CA GLU A 91 -10.41 -10.60 -2.12
C GLU A 91 -9.99 -9.46 -1.19
N ILE A 92 -10.92 -8.55 -0.95
CA ILE A 92 -10.89 -7.56 0.12
C ILE A 92 -11.50 -8.20 1.37
N THR A 93 -10.78 -8.16 2.49
CA THR A 93 -11.17 -8.70 3.79
C THR A 93 -11.26 -7.60 4.85
N ARG A 94 -11.82 -7.93 6.01
CA ARG A 94 -11.87 -7.04 7.18
C ARG A 94 -10.68 -7.33 8.09
N SER A 95 -9.97 -6.29 8.54
CA SER A 95 -8.79 -6.45 9.39
C SER A 95 -8.61 -5.30 10.38
N PRO A 96 -8.19 -5.56 11.63
CA PRO A 96 -7.84 -4.52 12.60
C PRO A 96 -6.46 -3.90 12.35
N THR A 97 -5.64 -4.49 11.48
CA THR A 97 -4.24 -4.07 11.27
C THR A 97 -4.07 -2.94 10.27
N HIS A 98 -5.13 -2.60 9.54
CA HIS A 98 -5.13 -1.62 8.47
C HIS A 98 -6.17 -0.53 8.73
N THR A 99 -5.87 0.67 8.25
CA THR A 99 -6.62 1.90 8.55
C THR A 99 -7.63 2.27 7.47
N ALA A 100 -7.51 1.68 6.28
CA ALA A 100 -8.41 1.93 5.17
C ALA A 100 -9.86 1.59 5.55
N GLY A 101 -10.74 2.59 5.51
CA GLY A 101 -12.16 2.43 5.85
C GLY A 101 -12.42 1.88 7.25
N LYS A 102 -11.51 2.14 8.20
CA LYS A 102 -11.65 1.76 9.61
C LYS A 102 -12.92 2.35 10.20
N ASP A 103 -13.70 1.53 10.88
CA ASP A 103 -14.94 1.94 11.55
C ASP A 103 -14.72 2.18 13.06
N GLU A 104 -15.82 2.47 13.76
CA GLU A 104 -15.87 2.71 15.20
C GLU A 104 -15.39 1.52 16.05
N THR A 105 -15.50 0.29 15.54
CA THR A 105 -15.00 -0.92 16.19
C THR A 105 -13.49 -1.09 16.04
N GLY A 106 -12.87 -0.23 15.24
CA GLY A 106 -11.45 -0.26 14.95
C GLY A 106 -11.07 -1.28 13.86
N VAL A 107 -12.03 -1.73 13.05
CA VAL A 107 -11.77 -2.70 11.98
C VAL A 107 -11.86 -2.00 10.63
N GLY A 108 -10.78 -2.09 9.84
CA GLY A 108 -10.68 -1.58 8.48
C GLY A 108 -10.74 -2.68 7.43
N TYR A 109 -10.31 -2.34 6.21
CA TYR A 109 -10.20 -3.24 5.07
C TYR A 109 -8.75 -3.63 4.81
N ALA A 110 -8.56 -4.84 4.31
CA ALA A 110 -7.27 -5.37 3.91
C ALA A 110 -7.38 -6.15 2.59
N LEU A 111 -6.25 -6.31 1.89
CA LEU A 111 -6.18 -7.15 0.70
C LEU A 111 -5.63 -8.54 1.04
N ARG A 112 -6.27 -9.59 0.54
CA ARG A 112 -5.78 -10.96 0.61
C ARG A 112 -5.00 -11.33 -0.66
N PHE A 113 -3.85 -11.97 -0.45
CA PHE A 113 -2.90 -12.36 -1.50
C PHE A 113 -2.56 -11.23 -2.50
N PRO A 114 -2.20 -10.03 -1.98
CA PRO A 114 -1.85 -8.89 -2.82
C PRO A 114 -0.59 -9.17 -3.64
N ARG A 115 -0.62 -8.81 -4.92
CA ARG A 115 0.49 -8.94 -5.87
C ARG A 115 0.63 -7.63 -6.63
N LEU A 116 1.85 -7.08 -6.68
CA LEU A 116 2.13 -5.93 -7.54
C LEU A 116 2.03 -6.37 -9.00
N VAL A 117 1.38 -5.55 -9.84
CA VAL A 117 1.17 -5.82 -11.28
C VAL A 117 2.02 -4.88 -12.13
N LYS A 118 1.96 -3.57 -11.87
CA LYS A 118 2.74 -2.55 -12.60
C LYS A 118 2.83 -1.24 -11.84
N PHE A 119 3.75 -0.38 -12.25
CA PHE A 119 3.84 1.02 -11.80
C PHE A 119 2.90 1.91 -12.61
N ARG A 120 2.32 2.92 -11.96
CA ARG A 120 1.39 3.89 -12.54
C ARG A 120 1.91 5.34 -12.45
N GLU A 121 3.21 5.52 -12.17
CA GLU A 121 3.83 6.84 -11.98
C GLU A 121 3.71 7.79 -13.20
N LYS A 122 3.53 7.24 -14.40
CA LYS A 122 3.41 8.05 -15.63
C LYS A 122 1.99 8.60 -15.84
N ASP A 123 0.99 7.97 -15.25
CA ASP A 123 -0.42 8.21 -15.54
C ASP A 123 -1.28 8.49 -14.31
N LYS A 124 -0.73 8.37 -13.09
CA LYS A 124 -1.44 8.63 -11.83
C LYS A 124 -0.58 9.36 -10.81
N GLN A 125 -1.17 10.37 -10.17
CA GLN A 125 -0.64 10.96 -8.95
C GLN A 125 -1.16 10.20 -7.72
N ALA A 126 -0.59 10.45 -6.55
CA ALA A 126 -0.95 9.74 -5.32
C ALA A 126 -2.44 9.90 -4.98
N GLU A 127 -3.00 11.09 -5.17
CA GLU A 127 -4.41 11.42 -4.97
C GLU A 127 -5.36 10.74 -5.99
N ASP A 128 -4.83 10.23 -7.11
CA ASP A 128 -5.55 9.43 -8.12
C ASP A 128 -5.57 7.92 -7.82
N ALA A 129 -4.95 7.52 -6.70
CA ALA A 129 -5.07 6.16 -6.21
C ALA A 129 -6.53 5.81 -5.91
N THR A 130 -6.81 4.51 -5.83
CA THR A 130 -8.13 4.04 -5.40
C THR A 130 -8.49 4.70 -4.07
N THR A 131 -9.76 5.08 -3.94
CA THR A 131 -10.31 5.76 -2.77
C THR A 131 -10.89 4.79 -1.76
N VAL A 132 -11.02 5.21 -0.50
CA VAL A 132 -11.72 4.45 0.54
C VAL A 132 -13.17 4.13 0.14
N LYS A 133 -13.84 5.04 -0.58
CA LYS A 133 -15.21 4.83 -1.06
C LYS A 133 -15.27 3.72 -2.10
N GLU A 134 -14.40 3.77 -3.12
CA GLU A 134 -14.29 2.71 -4.13
C GLU A 134 -13.91 1.37 -3.50
N LEU A 135 -13.01 1.36 -2.51
CA LEU A 135 -12.64 0.15 -1.77
C LEU A 135 -13.86 -0.48 -1.06
N LYS A 136 -14.70 0.33 -0.40
CA LYS A 136 -15.94 -0.12 0.23
C LYS A 136 -16.94 -0.67 -0.79
N GLU A 137 -17.05 -0.02 -1.95
CA GLU A 137 -17.93 -0.47 -3.05
C GLU A 137 -17.45 -1.80 -3.63
N MET A 138 -16.15 -1.93 -3.94
CA MET A 138 -15.54 -3.17 -4.39
C MET A 138 -15.78 -4.31 -3.39
N TYR A 139 -15.59 -4.07 -2.09
CA TYR A 139 -15.88 -5.07 -1.06
C TYR A 139 -17.35 -5.54 -1.09
N LYS A 140 -18.31 -4.63 -1.24
CA LYS A 140 -19.74 -4.99 -1.32
C LYS A 140 -20.04 -5.80 -2.58
N LEU A 141 -19.41 -5.48 -3.71
CA LEU A 141 -19.62 -6.16 -4.98
C LEU A 141 -19.09 -7.60 -4.97
N GLN A 142 -18.05 -7.91 -4.17
CA GLN A 142 -17.53 -9.29 -4.05
C GLN A 142 -18.57 -10.31 -3.59
N PHE A 143 -19.60 -9.89 -2.87
CA PHE A 143 -20.66 -10.76 -2.35
C PHE A 143 -21.93 -10.73 -3.17
N LYS A 144 -22.02 -9.87 -4.19
CA LYS A 144 -23.14 -9.87 -5.12
C LYS A 144 -22.90 -10.96 -6.16
N LYS A 145 -23.68 -12.04 -6.05
CA LYS A 145 -23.82 -13.04 -7.09
C LYS A 145 -24.66 -12.50 -8.25
#